data_AF-A0A8C1KSM1-F1
#
_entry.id   AF-A0A8C1KSM1-F1
#
_cell.length_a   1.000
_cell.length_b   1.000
_cell.length_c   1.000
_cell.angle_alpha   90.00
_cell.angle_beta   90.00
_cell.angle_gamma   90.00
#
_symmetry.space_group_name_H-M   'P 1'
#
loop_
_entity.id
_entity.type
_entity.pdbx_description
1 polymer ?
#
loop_
_entity_poly.entity_id
_entity_poly.type
_entity_poly.pdbx_seq_one_letter_code
_entity_poly.pdbx_strand_id
1 'polypeptide(L)'
;MLPCKVGKNRKHLHIVVDTFYGYDEESMDSETSSVASLRMDRTPATPDEDLDESLAAEESELRFKHLTREYQALQRAYAILQEQKGGVLDAEMEAKGHEQLQADAQRYKAKIEDLEKELALKGQDSRWVEEKQLFLRRNQELLEKVEKLENENGKLQQELQDSKDQNELLEFRILELEERERRSPPFNLQIHPFSEGVSALQIYCIKEGVKDVCIPDLIKLLDILGDNGNLRNEEQVAIIQASTVLSLAEKWIQQIEGTEAALHQKMMDLELEMEMFCKQKGYLEEELDYRKQALDQAYMVKKNYFLHQFALRFSCASESILAINFLLTVNRTNNLIWNKNVCVCVCVCVCVCVCVCDCQVLQERMELLHQAHQVPSRHIFMHVVCVSCNQT
;
A
#
# COMPACT_ATOMS: atom_id res chain seq x y z
N MET A 1 24.18 0.30 15.80
CA MET A 1 25.49 0.09 15.16
C MET A 1 25.31 0.05 13.64
N LEU A 2 26.36 0.48 12.94
CA LEU A 2 26.55 0.80 11.50
C LEU A 2 26.23 -0.33 10.45
N PRO A 3 26.31 -0.03 9.13
CA PRO A 3 25.44 -0.47 8.02
C PRO A 3 26.17 -1.34 6.97
N CYS A 4 25.55 -1.65 5.81
CA CYS A 4 26.31 -1.88 4.57
C CYS A 4 25.52 -1.60 3.27
N LYS A 5 26.14 -0.75 2.43
CA LYS A 5 25.86 -0.54 1.00
C LYS A 5 26.51 -1.66 0.19
N VAL A 6 25.92 -2.06 -0.93
CA VAL A 6 26.67 -2.45 -2.15
C VAL A 6 25.92 -1.98 -3.38
N GLY A 7 26.64 -1.34 -4.30
CA GLY A 7 26.15 -0.96 -5.62
C GLY A 7 27.10 -1.36 -6.74
N LYS A 8 26.62 -1.07 -7.96
CA LYS A 8 27.30 -0.92 -9.26
C LYS A 8 27.53 -2.18 -10.13
N ASN A 9 26.95 -2.17 -11.34
CA ASN A 9 27.67 -1.79 -12.57
C ASN A 9 26.80 -1.98 -13.83
N ARG A 10 26.59 -0.92 -14.63
CA ARG A 10 26.71 -0.95 -16.10
C ARG A 10 27.21 0.41 -16.60
N LYS A 11 28.33 0.36 -17.33
CA LYS A 11 28.98 1.39 -18.17
C LYS A 11 28.22 1.45 -19.53
N HIS A 12 28.28 2.43 -20.44
CA HIS A 12 29.00 3.68 -20.70
C HIS A 12 28.22 4.34 -21.87
N LEU A 13 28.15 5.67 -21.98
CA LEU A 13 28.67 6.43 -23.14
C LEU A 13 28.48 7.94 -22.93
N HIS A 14 29.45 8.69 -23.41
CA HIS A 14 29.86 10.04 -23.02
C HIS A 14 29.62 10.97 -24.22
N ILE A 15 28.99 12.13 -24.03
CA ILE A 15 29.25 13.32 -24.88
C ILE A 15 29.29 14.54 -23.95
N VAL A 16 30.50 15.07 -23.83
CA VAL A 16 30.81 16.38 -23.24
C VAL A 16 30.64 17.40 -24.36
N VAL A 17 29.96 18.51 -24.09
CA VAL A 17 30.11 19.73 -24.87
C VAL A 17 30.44 20.84 -23.87
N ASP A 18 31.68 21.32 -23.97
CA ASP A 18 32.19 22.48 -23.24
C ASP A 18 31.48 23.76 -23.69
N THR A 19 31.09 24.56 -22.71
CA THR A 19 30.69 25.96 -22.90
C THR A 19 31.93 26.79 -23.20
N PHE A 20 32.07 27.26 -24.44
CA PHE A 20 33.07 28.26 -24.82
C PHE A 20 32.36 29.61 -25.07
N TYR A 21 32.64 30.59 -24.20
CA TYR A 21 32.19 31.97 -24.32
C TYR A 21 33.27 32.73 -25.09
N GLY A 22 33.02 33.03 -26.36
CA GLY A 22 33.91 33.82 -27.21
C GLY A 22 33.35 35.23 -27.38
N TYR A 23 34.02 36.21 -26.77
CA TYR A 23 33.98 37.61 -27.20
C TYR A 23 35.21 37.81 -28.09
N ASP A 24 35.00 38.25 -29.33
CA ASP A 24 36.03 38.92 -30.14
C ASP A 24 35.33 40.07 -30.87
N GLU A 25 35.44 41.27 -30.29
CA GLU A 25 35.47 42.49 -31.07
C GLU A 25 36.91 42.70 -31.53
N GLU A 26 37.16 42.59 -32.83
CA GLU A 26 38.31 43.26 -33.43
C GLU A 26 37.84 44.23 -34.50
N SER A 27 38.03 45.50 -34.12
CA SER A 27 37.96 46.73 -34.88
C SER A 27 38.81 46.64 -36.15
N MET A 28 38.20 47.04 -37.26
CA MET A 28 38.76 47.00 -38.61
C MET A 28 39.66 48.23 -38.84
N ASP A 29 40.95 48.07 -38.58
CA ASP A 29 42.00 48.97 -39.08
C ASP A 29 42.49 48.47 -40.45
N SER A 30 42.37 49.31 -41.48
CA SER A 30 43.30 49.29 -42.62
C SER A 30 43.23 50.61 -43.38
N GLU A 31 44.24 51.41 -43.10
CA GLU A 31 44.59 52.64 -43.81
C GLU A 31 45.15 52.37 -45.21
N THR A 32 45.00 53.39 -46.06
CA THR A 32 45.95 53.82 -47.11
C THR A 32 46.14 52.96 -48.37
N SER A 33 45.78 53.55 -49.52
CA SER A 33 46.61 53.48 -50.73
C SER A 33 46.67 54.85 -51.38
N SER A 34 47.75 55.57 -51.09
CA SER A 34 48.18 56.80 -51.73
C SER A 34 48.72 56.53 -53.14
N VAL A 35 48.43 57.40 -54.09
CA VAL A 35 49.22 57.49 -55.34
C VAL A 35 50.16 58.67 -55.19
N ALA A 36 51.45 58.38 -55.09
CA ALA A 36 52.54 59.35 -55.18
C ALA A 36 53.54 58.87 -56.24
N SER A 37 53.84 59.74 -57.22
CA SER A 37 55.11 59.74 -57.93
C SER A 37 55.44 61.16 -58.38
N LEU A 38 56.35 61.80 -57.64
CA LEU A 38 57.16 62.96 -58.05
C LEU A 38 58.50 62.44 -58.61
N ARG A 39 59.10 63.15 -59.60
CA ARG A 39 60.54 63.56 -59.77
C ARG A 39 60.75 64.10 -61.21
N MET A 40 61.04 65.41 -61.41
CA MET A 40 62.36 66.06 -61.66
C MET A 40 62.97 65.76 -63.06
N ASP A 41 63.66 66.61 -63.84
CA ASP A 41 64.11 68.01 -63.80
C ASP A 41 64.81 68.31 -65.18
N ARG A 42 64.70 69.56 -65.66
CA ARG A 42 65.52 70.31 -66.65
C ARG A 42 65.61 70.01 -68.17
N THR A 43 65.32 71.10 -68.89
CA THR A 43 65.29 71.53 -70.32
C THR A 43 66.67 71.58 -71.03
N PRO A 44 66.83 71.79 -72.38
CA PRO A 44 66.08 72.77 -73.21
C PRO A 44 65.78 72.48 -74.71
N ALA A 45 64.80 73.27 -75.20
CA ALA A 45 64.69 73.96 -76.51
C ALA A 45 64.08 73.27 -77.76
N THR A 46 62.84 73.73 -78.06
CA THR A 46 62.28 74.22 -79.35
C THR A 46 61.88 73.22 -80.46
N PRO A 47 60.94 73.58 -81.36
CA PRO A 47 59.51 73.92 -81.15
C PRO A 47 58.57 73.11 -82.08
N ASP A 48 57.25 73.15 -81.89
CA ASP A 48 56.21 73.30 -82.95
C ASP A 48 54.83 72.65 -82.62
N GLU A 49 53.81 73.52 -82.69
CA GLU A 49 52.45 73.36 -83.25
C GLU A 49 51.31 72.60 -82.50
N ASP A 50 50.32 73.38 -82.04
CA ASP A 50 48.86 73.28 -82.32
C ASP A 50 48.15 71.91 -82.30
N LEU A 51 48.43 71.05 -81.30
CA LEU A 51 47.69 69.78 -81.09
C LEU A 51 46.94 69.69 -79.75
N ASP A 52 47.10 70.66 -78.85
CA ASP A 52 46.63 70.54 -77.45
C ASP A 52 45.12 70.84 -77.28
N GLU A 53 44.55 71.71 -78.13
CA GLU A 53 43.15 72.14 -78.02
C GLU A 53 42.15 71.12 -78.62
N SER A 54 42.55 70.37 -79.66
CA SER A 54 41.71 69.34 -80.29
C SER A 54 41.64 68.06 -79.45
N LEU A 55 42.73 67.69 -78.78
CA LEU A 55 42.78 66.51 -77.90
C LEU A 55 42.02 66.73 -76.59
N ALA A 56 42.09 67.94 -76.02
CA ALA A 56 41.32 68.31 -74.82
C ALA A 56 39.80 68.33 -75.09
N ALA A 57 39.39 68.80 -76.28
CA ALA A 57 37.99 68.77 -76.70
C ALA A 57 37.47 67.32 -76.86
N GLU A 58 38.25 66.45 -77.51
CA GLU A 58 37.90 65.04 -77.70
C GLU A 58 37.86 64.25 -76.38
N GLU A 59 38.78 64.54 -75.45
CA GLU A 59 38.79 63.95 -74.11
C GLU A 59 37.55 64.37 -73.29
N SER A 60 37.14 65.63 -73.38
CA SER A 60 35.95 66.14 -72.71
C SER A 60 34.65 65.49 -73.22
N GLU A 61 34.57 65.21 -74.53
CA GLU A 61 33.43 64.54 -75.14
C GLU A 61 33.34 63.05 -74.72
N LEU A 62 34.49 62.37 -74.60
CA LEU A 62 34.55 61.00 -74.09
C LEU A 62 34.14 60.91 -72.62
N ARG A 63 34.56 61.86 -71.78
CA ARG A 63 34.12 61.95 -70.37
C ARG A 63 32.63 62.19 -70.24
N PHE A 64 32.05 63.07 -71.06
CA PHE A 64 30.61 63.30 -71.09
C PHE A 64 29.82 62.05 -71.49
N LYS A 65 30.28 61.33 -72.52
CA LYS A 65 29.69 60.05 -72.94
C LYS A 65 29.78 58.99 -71.85
N HIS A 66 30.92 58.90 -71.14
CA HIS A 66 31.10 57.97 -70.03
C HIS A 66 30.17 58.30 -68.85
N LEU A 67 30.12 59.58 -68.44
CA LEU A 67 29.26 60.04 -67.35
C LEU A 67 27.77 59.83 -67.66
N THR A 68 27.38 60.00 -68.93
CA THR A 68 26.00 59.74 -69.36
C THR A 68 25.64 58.26 -69.24
N ARG A 69 26.56 57.35 -69.58
CA ARG A 69 26.35 55.90 -69.41
C ARG A 69 26.26 55.50 -67.94
N GLU A 70 27.11 56.07 -67.08
CA GLU A 70 27.08 55.87 -65.64
C GLU A 70 25.77 56.40 -65.04
N TYR A 71 25.31 57.59 -65.45
CA TYR A 71 24.03 58.14 -65.01
C TYR A 71 22.84 57.24 -65.41
N GLN A 72 22.85 56.71 -66.64
CA GLN A 72 21.83 55.75 -67.11
C GLN A 72 21.93 54.40 -66.39
N ALA A 73 23.14 53.93 -66.05
CA ALA A 73 23.34 52.73 -65.24
C ALA A 73 22.79 52.93 -63.82
N LEU A 74 23.04 54.10 -63.23
CA LEU A 74 22.55 54.47 -61.91
C LEU A 74 21.02 54.61 -61.89
N GLN A 75 20.42 55.25 -62.90
CA GLN A 75 18.95 55.33 -63.03
C GLN A 75 18.32 53.94 -63.14
N ARG A 76 18.93 53.02 -63.89
CA ARG A 76 18.47 51.62 -63.97
C ARG A 76 18.63 50.88 -62.65
N ALA A 77 19.77 51.05 -61.97
CA ALA A 77 20.01 50.45 -60.66
C ALA A 77 19.02 50.99 -59.60
N TYR A 78 18.72 52.29 -59.63
CA TYR A 78 17.73 52.91 -58.74
C TYR A 78 16.30 52.43 -59.03
N ALA A 79 15.93 52.24 -60.30
CA ALA A 79 14.64 51.66 -60.68
C ALA A 79 14.50 50.20 -60.18
N ILE A 80 15.54 49.38 -60.37
CA ILE A 80 15.57 47.99 -59.86
C ILE A 80 15.51 47.97 -58.33
N LEU A 81 16.23 48.87 -57.65
CA LEU A 81 16.18 48.97 -56.19
C LEU A 81 14.82 49.44 -55.66
N GLN A 82 14.10 50.30 -56.38
CA GLN A 82 12.73 50.65 -56.02
C GLN A 82 11.74 49.50 -56.26
N GLU A 83 11.97 48.70 -57.30
CA GLU A 83 11.19 47.49 -57.56
C GLU A 83 11.49 46.38 -56.54
N GLN A 84 12.74 46.26 -56.08
CA GLN A 84 13.16 45.28 -55.05
C GLN A 84 12.89 45.72 -53.61
N LYS A 85 12.87 47.04 -53.29
CA LYS A 85 12.49 47.56 -51.96
C LYS A 85 10.98 47.51 -51.71
N GLY A 86 10.26 46.60 -52.38
CA GLY A 86 9.01 46.04 -51.89
C GLY A 86 7.96 47.08 -51.47
N GLY A 87 7.49 47.90 -52.41
CA GLY A 87 6.23 48.61 -52.22
C GLY A 87 5.09 47.61 -51.97
N VAL A 88 4.35 47.80 -50.87
CA VAL A 88 3.16 47.03 -50.43
C VAL A 88 3.41 45.57 -50.02
N LEU A 89 4.21 44.79 -50.76
CA LEU A 89 4.44 43.36 -50.44
C LEU A 89 5.33 43.16 -49.20
N ASP A 90 6.31 44.02 -48.97
CA ASP A 90 7.16 43.98 -47.77
C ASP A 90 6.33 44.40 -46.53
N ALA A 91 5.52 45.45 -46.68
CA ALA A 91 4.61 45.91 -45.63
C ALA A 91 3.50 44.88 -45.30
N GLU A 92 2.97 44.15 -46.29
CA GLU A 92 1.97 43.10 -46.06
C GLU A 92 2.58 41.85 -45.41
N MET A 93 3.80 41.47 -45.80
CA MET A 93 4.53 40.38 -45.14
C MET A 93 4.92 40.75 -43.71
N GLU A 94 5.40 41.96 -43.48
CA GLU A 94 5.71 42.47 -42.15
C GLU A 94 4.46 42.56 -41.27
N ALA A 95 3.32 43.03 -41.83
CA ALA A 95 2.03 43.04 -41.14
C ALA A 95 1.54 41.63 -40.76
N LYS A 96 1.66 40.65 -41.67
CA LYS A 96 1.35 39.24 -41.38
C LYS A 96 2.28 38.64 -40.33
N GLY A 97 3.57 38.99 -40.38
CA GLY A 97 4.54 38.61 -39.34
C GLY A 97 4.17 39.20 -37.98
N HIS A 98 3.77 40.46 -37.95
CA HIS A 98 3.29 41.14 -36.75
C HIS A 98 2.00 40.51 -36.19
N GLU A 99 1.03 40.19 -37.05
CA GLU A 99 -0.22 39.55 -36.69
C GLU A 99 0.00 38.13 -36.13
N GLN A 100 0.91 37.36 -36.75
CA GLN A 100 1.29 36.03 -36.27
C GLN A 100 1.96 36.10 -34.90
N LEU A 101 2.93 37.01 -34.71
CA LEU A 101 3.57 37.22 -33.42
C LEU A 101 2.58 37.70 -32.35
N GLN A 102 1.61 38.52 -32.73
CA GLN A 102 0.53 38.97 -31.83
C GLN A 102 -0.38 37.80 -31.42
N ALA A 103 -0.73 36.92 -32.35
CA ALA A 103 -1.53 35.73 -32.08
C ALA A 103 -0.77 34.75 -31.15
N ASP A 104 0.53 34.55 -31.38
CA ASP A 104 1.36 33.69 -30.55
C ASP A 104 1.56 34.29 -29.15
N ALA A 105 1.77 35.60 -29.04
CA ALA A 105 1.83 36.30 -27.76
C ALA A 105 0.52 36.14 -26.96
N GLN A 106 -0.65 36.25 -27.61
CA GLN A 106 -1.94 36.03 -26.97
C GLN A 106 -2.11 34.57 -26.51
N ARG A 107 -1.67 33.59 -27.31
CA ARG A 107 -1.71 32.17 -26.93
C ARG A 107 -0.83 31.87 -25.72
N TYR A 108 0.40 32.38 -25.70
CA TYR A 108 1.29 32.20 -24.56
C TYR A 108 0.76 32.89 -23.31
N LYS A 109 0.15 34.07 -23.46
CA LYS A 109 -0.50 34.76 -22.34
C LYS A 109 -1.65 33.94 -21.75
N ALA A 110 -2.54 33.40 -22.58
CA ALA A 110 -3.61 32.51 -22.13
C ALA A 110 -3.05 31.26 -21.44
N LYS A 111 -1.95 30.69 -21.99
CA LYS A 111 -1.29 29.52 -21.38
C LYS A 111 -0.68 29.84 -20.02
N ILE A 112 -0.09 31.02 -19.86
CA ILE A 112 0.43 31.50 -18.58
C ILE A 112 -0.72 31.64 -17.58
N GLU A 113 -1.81 32.29 -17.96
CA GLU A 113 -2.98 32.47 -17.08
C GLU A 113 -3.60 31.12 -16.64
N ASP A 114 -3.67 30.13 -17.53
CA ASP A 114 -4.16 28.79 -17.19
C ASP A 114 -3.22 28.06 -16.22
N LEU A 115 -1.90 28.16 -16.44
CA LEU A 115 -0.89 27.58 -15.55
C LEU A 115 -0.88 28.26 -14.17
N GLU A 116 -1.05 29.58 -14.11
CA GLU A 116 -1.17 30.34 -12.87
C GLU A 116 -2.41 29.93 -12.06
N LYS A 117 -3.56 29.72 -12.73
CA LYS A 117 -4.78 29.18 -12.09
C LYS A 117 -4.57 27.76 -11.57
N GLU A 118 -3.92 26.89 -12.34
CA GLU A 118 -3.63 25.52 -11.92
C GLU A 118 -2.65 25.47 -10.73
N LEU A 119 -1.66 26.37 -10.72
CA LEU A 119 -0.71 26.52 -9.62
C LEU A 119 -1.39 27.01 -8.34
N ALA A 120 -2.32 27.97 -8.45
CA ALA A 120 -3.11 28.47 -7.33
C ALA A 120 -3.99 27.36 -6.70
N LEU A 121 -4.53 26.44 -7.51
CA LEU A 121 -5.32 25.30 -7.04
C LEU A 121 -4.46 24.21 -6.38
N LYS A 122 -3.27 23.91 -6.92
CA LYS A 122 -2.35 22.91 -6.35
C LYS A 122 -1.81 23.29 -4.95
N GLY A 123 -1.86 24.57 -4.57
CA GLY A 123 -1.49 25.05 -3.23
C GLY A 123 -2.58 24.95 -2.16
N GLN A 124 -3.81 24.56 -2.51
CA GLN A 124 -4.99 24.56 -1.63
C GLN A 124 -5.71 23.21 -1.56
N ASP A 125 -5.00 22.08 -1.54
CA ASP A 125 -5.65 20.80 -1.24
C ASP A 125 -5.98 20.75 0.27
N SER A 126 -7.01 21.50 0.66
CA SER A 126 -7.48 21.64 2.04
C SER A 126 -7.84 20.30 2.66
N ARG A 127 -8.30 19.35 1.83
CA ARG A 127 -8.54 17.97 2.25
C ARG A 127 -7.28 17.27 2.70
N TRP A 128 -6.18 17.39 1.96
CA TRP A 128 -4.91 16.80 2.35
C TRP A 128 -4.39 17.37 3.68
N VAL A 129 -4.55 18.68 3.89
CA VAL A 129 -4.16 19.33 5.16
C VAL A 129 -5.03 18.83 6.32
N GLU A 130 -6.34 18.73 6.14
CA GLU A 130 -7.29 18.20 7.13
C GLU A 130 -7.02 16.72 7.46
N GLU A 131 -6.80 15.88 6.45
CA GLU A 131 -6.45 14.47 6.61
C GLU A 131 -5.12 14.30 7.35
N LYS A 132 -4.11 15.10 7.01
CA LYS A 132 -2.83 15.11 7.73
C LYS A 132 -2.99 15.50 9.20
N GLN A 133 -3.82 16.50 9.50
CA GLN A 133 -4.10 16.91 10.88
C GLN A 133 -4.86 15.82 11.66
N LEU A 134 -5.84 15.18 11.03
CA LEU A 134 -6.58 14.05 11.62
C LEU A 134 -5.64 12.88 11.91
N PHE A 135 -4.75 12.56 10.97
CA PHE A 135 -3.75 11.52 11.13
C PHE A 135 -2.79 11.81 12.29
N LEU A 136 -2.32 13.05 12.42
CA LEU A 136 -1.48 13.46 13.54
C LEU A 136 -2.21 13.32 14.89
N ARG A 137 -3.49 13.69 14.97
CA ARG A 137 -4.30 13.50 16.17
C ARG A 137 -4.46 12.02 16.52
N ARG A 138 -4.78 11.18 15.53
CA ARG A 138 -4.89 9.72 15.69
C ARG A 138 -3.59 9.11 16.18
N ASN A 139 -2.46 9.54 15.64
CA ASN A 139 -1.14 9.08 16.08
C ASN A 139 -0.85 9.48 17.52
N GLN A 140 -1.21 10.69 17.92
CA GLN A 140 -1.05 11.15 19.30
C GLN A 140 -1.88 10.29 20.27
N GLU A 141 -3.15 10.01 19.94
CA GLU A 141 -4.00 9.11 20.73
C GLU A 141 -3.43 7.70 20.84
N LEU A 142 -2.82 7.19 19.77
CA LEU A 142 -2.17 5.88 19.77
C LEU A 142 -0.91 5.87 20.64
N LEU A 143 -0.09 6.92 20.59
CA LEU A 143 1.10 7.05 21.44
C LEU A 143 0.73 7.06 22.92
N GLU A 144 -0.28 7.84 23.31
CA GLU A 144 -0.78 7.88 24.69
C GLU A 144 -1.32 6.52 25.14
N LYS A 145 -1.98 5.79 24.24
CA LYS A 145 -2.48 4.44 24.53
C LYS A 145 -1.35 3.42 24.70
N VAL A 146 -0.29 3.52 23.90
CA VAL A 146 0.90 2.68 24.03
C VAL A 146 1.58 2.95 25.36
N GLU A 147 1.82 4.21 25.70
CA GLU A 147 2.44 4.61 26.98
C GLU A 147 1.63 4.08 28.18
N LYS A 148 0.29 4.18 28.11
CA LYS A 148 -0.58 3.62 29.15
C LYS A 148 -0.44 2.10 29.29
N LEU A 149 -0.44 1.37 28.17
CA LEU A 149 -0.31 -0.09 28.17
C LEU A 149 1.09 -0.53 28.63
N GLU A 150 2.14 0.21 28.28
CA GLU A 150 3.51 -0.06 28.77
C GLU A 150 3.60 0.10 30.29
N ASN A 151 2.97 1.14 30.85
CA ASN A 151 2.89 1.35 32.29
C ASN A 151 2.08 0.25 33.00
N GLU A 152 0.96 -0.19 32.42
CA GLU A 152 0.16 -1.30 32.96
C GLU A 152 0.94 -2.62 32.90
N ASN A 153 1.64 -2.89 31.80
CA ASN A 153 2.48 -4.07 31.66
C ASN A 153 3.63 -4.09 32.68
N GLY A 154 4.27 -2.94 32.93
CA GLY A 154 5.29 -2.82 33.97
C GLY A 154 4.76 -3.15 35.37
N LYS A 155 3.54 -2.72 35.70
CA LYS A 155 2.88 -3.07 36.97
C LYS A 155 2.59 -4.57 37.06
N LEU A 156 2.01 -5.15 36.03
CA LEU A 156 1.71 -6.59 35.99
C LEU A 156 2.98 -7.45 36.09
N GLN A 157 4.08 -7.01 35.48
CA GLN A 157 5.37 -7.69 35.62
C GLN A 157 5.89 -7.65 37.06
N GLN A 158 5.73 -6.52 37.75
CA GLN A 158 6.10 -6.41 39.16
C GLN A 158 5.24 -7.32 40.04
N GLU A 159 3.91 -7.30 39.87
CA GLU A 159 2.99 -8.17 40.62
C GLU A 159 3.29 -9.66 40.38
N LEU A 160 3.63 -10.03 39.15
CA LEU A 160 4.05 -11.39 38.81
C LEU A 160 5.34 -11.78 39.54
N GLN A 161 6.31 -10.86 39.64
CA GLN A 161 7.55 -11.12 40.37
C GLN A 161 7.27 -11.27 41.87
N ASP A 162 6.47 -10.39 42.46
CA ASP A 162 6.09 -10.44 43.88
C ASP A 162 5.39 -11.78 44.20
N SER A 163 4.51 -12.24 43.30
CA SER A 163 3.83 -13.54 43.45
C SER A 163 4.79 -14.73 43.36
N LYS A 164 5.81 -14.66 42.50
CA LYS A 164 6.85 -15.70 42.42
C LYS A 164 7.68 -15.76 43.69
N ASP A 165 8.14 -14.61 44.19
CA ASP A 165 8.91 -14.51 45.43
C ASP A 165 8.10 -15.06 46.62
N GLN A 166 6.80 -14.76 46.66
CA GLN A 166 5.89 -15.33 47.65
C GLN A 166 5.76 -16.86 47.51
N ASN A 167 5.67 -17.38 46.28
CA ASN A 167 5.59 -18.82 46.05
C ASN A 167 6.88 -19.54 46.48
N GLU A 168 8.05 -18.97 46.19
CA GLU A 168 9.33 -19.50 46.69
C GLU A 168 9.34 -19.56 48.23
N LEU A 169 8.86 -18.50 48.90
CA LEU A 169 8.75 -18.48 50.36
C LEU A 169 7.81 -19.57 50.90
N LEU A 170 6.70 -19.83 50.21
CA LEU A 170 5.77 -20.90 50.56
C LEU A 170 6.39 -22.29 50.36
N GLU A 171 7.17 -22.49 49.30
CA GLU A 171 7.92 -23.73 49.08
C GLU A 171 8.91 -23.99 50.23
N PHE A 172 9.66 -22.98 50.67
CA PHE A 172 10.53 -23.09 51.85
C PHE A 172 9.75 -23.44 53.12
N ARG A 173 8.55 -22.84 53.31
CA ARG A 173 7.70 -23.11 54.47
C ARG A 173 7.16 -24.54 54.46
N ILE A 174 6.79 -25.07 53.29
CA ILE A 174 6.35 -26.47 53.13
C ILE A 174 7.48 -27.41 53.53
N LEU A 175 8.69 -27.22 52.99
CA LEU A 175 9.85 -28.05 53.34
C LEU A 175 10.17 -28.01 54.84
N GLU A 176 10.04 -26.85 55.49
CA GLU A 176 10.21 -26.72 56.94
C GLU A 176 9.15 -27.52 57.73
N LEU A 177 7.89 -27.49 57.26
CA LEU A 177 6.79 -28.23 57.87
C LEU A 177 6.95 -29.75 57.68
N GLU A 178 7.37 -30.19 56.50
CA GLU A 178 7.66 -31.60 56.20
C GLU A 178 8.79 -32.16 57.09
N GLU A 179 9.89 -31.42 57.28
CA GLU A 179 10.97 -31.86 58.18
C GLU A 179 10.53 -31.87 59.65
N ARG A 180 9.62 -30.96 60.06
CA ARG A 180 9.00 -30.99 61.40
C ARG A 180 8.12 -32.22 61.58
N GLU A 181 7.31 -32.56 60.58
CA GLU A 181 6.47 -33.76 60.59
C GLU A 181 7.33 -35.02 60.72
N ARG A 182 8.41 -35.13 59.93
CA ARG A 182 9.34 -36.27 59.98
C ARG A 182 10.04 -36.43 61.34
N ARG A 183 10.26 -35.33 62.07
CA ARG A 183 10.87 -35.33 63.41
C ARG A 183 9.86 -35.51 64.55
N SER A 184 8.57 -35.38 64.27
CA SER A 184 7.54 -35.56 65.29
C SER A 184 7.38 -37.06 65.64
N PRO A 185 7.08 -37.41 66.91
CA PRO A 185 6.73 -38.79 67.26
C PRO A 185 5.54 -39.25 66.42
N PRO A 186 5.49 -40.51 65.95
CA PRO A 186 4.41 -40.97 65.08
C PRO A 186 3.07 -40.86 65.80
N PHE A 187 2.28 -39.85 65.44
CA PHE A 187 0.88 -39.77 65.80
C PHE A 187 0.12 -40.62 64.77
N ASN A 188 -0.22 -41.86 65.15
CA ASN A 188 -0.89 -42.82 64.27
C ASN A 188 -2.34 -42.39 63.97
N LEU A 189 -2.52 -41.41 63.08
CA LEU A 189 -3.77 -41.17 62.37
C LEU A 189 -3.69 -41.90 61.02
N GLN A 190 -4.36 -43.04 60.91
CA GLN A 190 -4.50 -43.76 59.64
C GLN A 190 -5.47 -43.00 58.73
N ILE A 191 -4.94 -42.06 57.93
CA ILE A 191 -5.70 -41.39 56.87
C ILE A 191 -5.83 -42.37 55.71
N HIS A 192 -7.04 -42.88 55.48
CA HIS A 192 -7.34 -43.74 54.33
C HIS A 192 -7.32 -42.90 53.03
N PRO A 193 -6.95 -43.50 51.87
CA PRO A 193 -6.94 -42.80 50.58
C PRO A 193 -8.29 -42.14 50.29
N PHE A 194 -8.26 -40.87 49.88
CA PHE A 194 -9.46 -40.08 49.60
C PHE A 194 -10.25 -40.69 48.43
N SER A 195 -11.50 -41.07 48.66
CA SER A 195 -12.48 -41.22 47.58
C SER A 195 -12.91 -39.82 47.10
N GLU A 196 -13.04 -39.62 45.79
CA GLU A 196 -13.44 -38.36 45.16
C GLU A 196 -14.62 -37.71 45.91
N GLY A 197 -14.44 -36.46 46.37
CA GLY A 197 -15.51 -35.62 46.90
C GLY A 197 -15.76 -35.63 48.41
N VAL A 198 -14.96 -36.33 49.23
CA VAL A 198 -15.12 -36.28 50.71
C VAL A 198 -13.79 -36.11 51.44
N SER A 199 -13.70 -35.07 52.26
CA SER A 199 -12.53 -34.81 53.09
C SER A 199 -12.41 -35.80 54.26
N ALA A 200 -11.20 -36.01 54.78
CA ALA A 200 -10.96 -36.86 55.95
C ALA A 200 -11.77 -36.39 57.19
N LEU A 201 -11.95 -35.08 57.32
CA LEU A 201 -12.80 -34.49 58.36
C LEU A 201 -14.28 -34.86 58.16
N GLN A 202 -14.79 -34.77 56.93
CA GLN A 202 -16.15 -35.22 56.61
C GLN A 202 -16.36 -36.70 56.94
N ILE A 203 -15.41 -37.58 56.61
CA ILE A 203 -15.51 -39.01 56.92
C ILE A 203 -15.59 -39.23 58.44
N TYR A 204 -14.76 -38.53 59.21
CA TYR A 204 -14.80 -38.59 60.67
C TYR A 204 -16.13 -38.06 61.23
N CYS A 205 -16.58 -36.89 60.77
CA CYS A 205 -17.86 -36.31 61.18
C CYS A 205 -19.04 -37.23 60.85
N ILE A 206 -19.08 -37.81 59.65
CA ILE A 206 -20.10 -38.79 59.23
C ILE A 206 -20.09 -40.02 60.16
N LYS A 207 -18.90 -40.51 60.52
CA LYS A 207 -18.74 -41.66 61.42
C LYS A 207 -19.22 -41.36 62.84
N GLU A 208 -19.00 -40.14 63.32
CA GLU A 208 -19.50 -39.65 64.61
C GLU A 208 -20.99 -39.20 64.54
N GLY A 209 -21.64 -39.33 63.38
CA GLY A 209 -23.04 -38.92 63.19
C GLY A 209 -23.25 -37.40 63.11
N VAL A 210 -22.18 -36.61 63.04
CA VAL A 210 -22.19 -35.16 62.89
C VAL A 210 -22.37 -34.84 61.41
N LYS A 211 -23.57 -34.38 61.04
CA LYS A 211 -23.91 -34.09 59.63
C LYS A 211 -23.96 -32.59 59.34
N ASP A 212 -24.51 -31.81 60.25
CA ASP A 212 -24.72 -30.37 60.06
C ASP A 212 -24.21 -29.59 61.26
N VAL A 213 -23.05 -28.94 61.10
CA VAL A 213 -22.47 -28.06 62.11
C VAL A 213 -22.92 -26.63 61.84
N CYS A 214 -23.92 -26.17 62.58
CA CYS A 214 -24.38 -24.78 62.50
C CYS A 214 -23.56 -23.92 63.48
N ILE A 215 -22.58 -23.17 62.96
CA ILE A 215 -21.73 -22.29 63.78
C ILE A 215 -22.56 -21.29 64.61
N PRO A 216 -23.58 -20.60 64.06
CA PRO A 216 -24.43 -19.72 64.85
C PRO A 216 -25.09 -20.40 66.05
N ASP A 217 -25.50 -21.67 65.91
CA ASP A 217 -26.15 -22.40 67.00
C ASP A 217 -25.13 -22.87 68.04
N LEU A 218 -23.92 -23.24 67.62
CA LEU A 218 -22.82 -23.53 68.54
C LEU A 218 -22.38 -22.30 69.34
N ILE A 219 -22.31 -21.12 68.70
CA ILE A 219 -22.01 -19.86 69.39
C ILE A 219 -23.07 -19.57 70.45
N LYS A 220 -24.37 -19.70 70.13
CA LYS A 220 -25.45 -19.54 71.12
C LYS A 220 -25.32 -20.51 72.30
N LEU A 221 -24.95 -21.76 72.04
CA LEU A 221 -24.74 -22.75 73.10
C LEU A 221 -23.55 -22.39 73.99
N LEU A 222 -22.46 -21.87 73.42
CA LEU A 222 -21.31 -21.38 74.18
C LEU A 222 -21.65 -20.14 75.01
N ASP A 223 -22.48 -19.23 74.49
CA ASP A 223 -22.94 -18.06 75.25
C ASP A 223 -23.74 -18.47 76.49
N ILE A 224 -24.70 -19.40 76.33
CA ILE A 224 -25.49 -19.94 77.45
C ILE A 224 -24.60 -20.65 78.47
N LEU A 225 -23.59 -21.40 78.00
CA LEU A 225 -22.63 -22.06 78.88
C LEU A 225 -21.75 -21.04 79.61
N GLY A 226 -21.32 -19.98 78.93
CA GLY A 226 -20.49 -18.91 79.48
C GLY A 226 -21.18 -18.10 80.58
N ASP A 227 -22.51 -17.98 80.52
CA ASP A 227 -23.32 -17.32 81.54
C ASP A 227 -23.47 -18.14 82.85
N ASN A 228 -22.96 -19.36 82.90
CA ASN A 228 -23.03 -20.21 84.09
C ASN A 228 -22.02 -19.77 85.17
N GLY A 229 -22.52 -19.23 86.28
CA GLY A 229 -21.70 -18.73 87.40
C GLY A 229 -20.88 -19.78 88.17
N ASN A 230 -21.04 -21.08 87.86
CA ASN A 230 -20.31 -22.17 88.51
C ASN A 230 -19.04 -22.62 87.76
N LEU A 231 -18.67 -21.96 86.65
CA LEU A 231 -17.49 -22.32 85.87
C LEU A 231 -16.18 -21.96 86.59
N ARG A 232 -15.19 -22.84 86.50
CA ARG A 232 -13.80 -22.53 86.89
C ARG A 232 -13.16 -21.59 85.87
N ASN A 233 -12.13 -20.85 86.27
CA ASN A 233 -11.41 -19.93 85.38
C ASN A 233 -10.90 -20.62 84.09
N GLU A 234 -10.42 -21.86 84.19
CA GLU A 234 -9.96 -22.64 83.02
C GLU A 234 -11.09 -22.94 82.03
N GLU A 235 -12.29 -23.21 82.53
CA GLU A 235 -13.47 -23.50 81.72
C GLU A 235 -14.01 -22.22 81.06
N GLN A 236 -13.98 -21.09 81.76
CA GLN A 236 -14.30 -19.78 81.19
C GLN A 236 -13.35 -19.41 80.05
N VAL A 237 -12.04 -19.61 80.24
CA VAL A 237 -11.04 -19.37 79.19
C VAL A 237 -11.27 -20.29 77.99
N ALA A 238 -11.58 -21.57 78.22
CA ALA A 238 -11.87 -22.52 77.15
C ALA A 238 -13.12 -22.11 76.34
N ILE A 239 -14.19 -21.65 77.00
CA ILE A 239 -15.41 -21.15 76.33
C ILE A 239 -15.09 -19.92 75.49
N ILE A 240 -14.36 -18.93 76.02
CA ILE A 240 -13.97 -17.72 75.27
C ILE A 240 -13.12 -18.07 74.04
N GLN A 241 -12.17 -18.99 74.20
CA GLN A 241 -11.33 -19.45 73.09
C GLN A 241 -12.17 -20.17 72.03
N ALA A 242 -13.07 -21.06 72.43
CA ALA A 242 -13.97 -21.76 71.50
C ALA A 242 -14.88 -20.77 70.75
N SER A 243 -15.46 -19.79 71.42
CA SER A 243 -16.29 -18.75 70.78
C SER A 243 -15.50 -17.92 69.78
N THR A 244 -14.23 -17.60 70.09
CA THR A 244 -13.34 -16.85 69.19
C THR A 244 -13.01 -17.66 67.93
N VAL A 245 -12.69 -18.94 68.07
CA VAL A 245 -12.41 -19.83 66.94
C VAL A 245 -13.63 -19.99 66.05
N LEU A 246 -14.82 -20.21 66.64
CA LEU A 246 -16.06 -20.30 65.87
C LEU A 246 -16.41 -19.00 65.14
N SER A 247 -16.20 -17.84 65.77
CA SER A 247 -16.42 -16.54 65.13
C SER A 247 -15.48 -16.29 63.95
N LEU A 248 -14.23 -16.73 64.05
CA LEU A 248 -13.29 -16.68 62.93
C LEU A 248 -13.73 -17.63 61.81
N ALA A 249 -14.10 -18.87 62.15
CA ALA A 249 -14.60 -19.84 61.19
C ALA A 249 -15.84 -19.33 60.44
N GLU A 250 -16.78 -18.66 61.11
CA GLU A 250 -17.95 -18.04 60.48
C GLU A 250 -17.55 -16.98 59.44
N LYS A 251 -16.60 -16.09 59.79
CA LYS A 251 -16.09 -15.09 58.83
C LYS A 251 -15.42 -15.72 57.62
N TRP A 252 -14.64 -16.79 57.83
CA TRP A 252 -14.00 -17.52 56.74
C TRP A 252 -15.03 -18.21 55.83
N ILE A 253 -16.08 -18.81 56.40
CA ILE A 253 -17.18 -19.41 55.61
C ILE A 253 -17.90 -18.34 54.80
N GLN A 254 -18.25 -17.19 55.41
CA GLN A 254 -18.89 -16.08 54.69
C GLN A 254 -18.02 -15.55 53.54
N GLN A 255 -16.69 -15.50 53.71
CA GLN A 255 -15.78 -15.16 52.62
C GLN A 255 -15.82 -16.20 51.50
N ILE A 256 -15.78 -17.49 51.85
CA ILE A 256 -15.86 -18.58 50.87
C ILE A 256 -17.18 -18.51 50.09
N GLU A 257 -18.32 -18.39 50.78
CA GLU A 257 -19.64 -18.24 50.15
C GLU A 257 -19.70 -17.01 49.23
N GLY A 258 -19.10 -15.88 49.64
CA GLY A 258 -18.98 -14.70 48.81
C GLY A 258 -18.15 -14.93 47.54
N THR A 259 -17.02 -15.64 47.66
CA THR A 259 -16.19 -16.02 46.50
C THR A 259 -16.88 -17.03 45.60
N GLU A 260 -17.64 -17.96 46.16
CA GLU A 260 -18.43 -18.95 45.43
C GLU A 260 -19.52 -18.26 44.62
N ALA A 261 -20.26 -17.32 45.21
CA ALA A 261 -21.28 -16.54 44.50
C ALA A 261 -20.66 -15.71 43.36
N ALA A 262 -19.51 -15.09 43.57
CA ALA A 262 -18.79 -14.35 42.54
C ALA A 262 -18.33 -15.27 41.39
N LEU A 263 -17.85 -16.46 41.71
CA LEU A 263 -17.44 -17.47 40.72
C LEU A 263 -18.64 -17.99 39.93
N HIS A 264 -19.76 -18.27 40.59
CA HIS A 264 -21.01 -18.65 39.92
C HIS A 264 -21.50 -17.56 38.97
N GLN A 265 -21.43 -16.28 39.37
CA GLN A 265 -21.76 -15.18 38.47
C GLN A 265 -20.85 -15.14 37.25
N LYS A 266 -19.53 -15.33 37.43
CA LYS A 266 -18.57 -15.38 36.32
C LYS A 266 -18.82 -16.55 35.38
N MET A 267 -19.22 -17.70 35.90
CA MET A 267 -19.60 -18.86 35.10
C MET A 267 -20.82 -18.53 34.21
N MET A 268 -21.86 -17.91 34.78
CA MET A 268 -23.05 -17.47 34.02
C MET A 268 -22.70 -16.43 32.94
N ASP A 269 -21.84 -15.46 33.27
CA ASP A 269 -21.39 -14.44 32.30
C ASP A 269 -20.67 -15.11 31.10
N LEU A 270 -19.78 -16.08 31.37
CA LEU A 270 -19.06 -16.82 30.34
C LEU A 270 -20.00 -17.69 29.49
N GLU A 271 -21.02 -18.31 30.07
CA GLU A 271 -22.04 -19.05 29.33
C GLU A 271 -22.82 -18.15 28.37
N LEU A 272 -23.16 -16.92 28.81
CA LEU A 272 -23.82 -15.93 27.96
C LEU A 272 -22.91 -15.44 26.83
N GLU A 273 -21.64 -15.15 27.13
CA GLU A 273 -20.65 -14.78 26.12
C GLU A 273 -20.46 -15.91 25.08
N MET A 274 -20.38 -17.16 25.52
CA MET A 274 -20.31 -18.33 24.65
C MET A 274 -21.54 -18.40 23.73
N GLU A 275 -22.76 -18.18 24.26
CA GLU A 275 -23.98 -18.17 23.44
C GLU A 275 -23.93 -17.06 22.38
N MET A 276 -23.42 -15.87 22.73
CA MET A 276 -23.24 -14.76 21.80
C MET A 276 -22.22 -15.08 20.70
N PHE A 277 -21.09 -15.70 21.04
CA PHE A 277 -20.11 -16.16 20.05
C PHE A 277 -20.68 -17.23 19.12
N CYS A 278 -21.49 -18.15 19.63
CA CYS A 278 -22.18 -19.14 18.82
C CYS A 278 -23.15 -18.49 17.81
N LYS A 279 -23.90 -17.46 18.23
CA LYS A 279 -24.76 -16.69 17.31
C LYS A 279 -23.96 -15.98 16.23
N GLN A 280 -22.87 -15.29 16.61
CA GLN A 280 -21.98 -14.63 15.64
C GLN A 280 -21.37 -15.60 14.64
N LYS A 281 -20.94 -16.77 15.11
CA LYS A 281 -20.46 -17.86 14.25
C LYS A 281 -21.54 -18.28 13.24
N GLY A 282 -22.78 -18.47 13.69
CA GLY A 282 -23.90 -18.81 12.81
C GLY A 282 -24.11 -17.78 11.69
N TYR A 283 -24.13 -16.48 12.02
CA TYR A 283 -24.27 -15.43 11.00
C TYR A 283 -23.12 -15.43 9.98
N LEU A 284 -21.88 -15.71 10.42
CA LEU A 284 -20.73 -15.79 9.51
C LEU A 284 -20.80 -17.02 8.59
N GLU A 285 -21.30 -18.15 9.10
CA GLU A 285 -21.53 -19.35 8.30
C GLU A 285 -22.62 -19.13 7.23
N GLU A 286 -23.74 -18.50 7.60
CA GLU A 286 -24.82 -18.13 6.66
C GLU A 286 -24.32 -17.18 5.56
N GLU A 287 -23.57 -16.14 5.95
CA GLU A 287 -23.00 -15.18 5.01
C GLU A 287 -21.95 -15.84 4.08
N LEU A 288 -21.16 -16.79 4.58
CA LEU A 288 -20.23 -17.56 3.78
C LEU A 288 -20.96 -18.41 2.74
N ASP A 289 -22.05 -19.07 3.13
CA ASP A 289 -22.86 -19.89 2.22
C ASP A 289 -23.58 -19.04 1.17
N TYR A 290 -24.06 -17.85 1.53
CA TYR A 290 -24.60 -16.87 0.58
C TYR A 290 -23.54 -16.48 -0.47
N ARG A 291 -22.30 -16.18 -0.05
CA ARG A 291 -21.21 -15.87 -0.99
C ARG A 291 -20.84 -17.03 -1.90
N LYS A 292 -20.81 -18.26 -1.39
CA LYS A 292 -20.59 -19.46 -2.22
C LYS A 292 -21.69 -19.60 -3.28
N GLN A 293 -22.95 -19.46 -2.88
CA GLN A 293 -24.08 -19.55 -3.81
C GLN A 293 -24.01 -18.45 -4.89
N ALA A 294 -23.68 -17.22 -4.52
CA ALA A 294 -23.50 -16.11 -5.48
C ALA A 294 -22.37 -16.40 -6.47
N LEU A 295 -21.26 -16.98 -6.00
CA LEU A 295 -20.14 -17.38 -6.84
C LEU A 295 -20.54 -18.51 -7.81
N ASP A 296 -21.25 -19.53 -7.33
CA ASP A 296 -21.74 -20.65 -8.15
C ASP A 296 -22.71 -20.15 -9.23
N GLN A 297 -23.62 -19.23 -8.89
CA GLN A 297 -24.51 -18.59 -9.86
C GLN A 297 -23.73 -17.81 -10.93
N ALA A 298 -22.75 -17.00 -10.53
CA ALA A 298 -21.90 -16.27 -11.46
C ALA A 298 -21.11 -17.22 -12.38
N TYR A 299 -20.62 -18.34 -11.84
CA TYR A 299 -19.95 -19.38 -12.61
C TYR A 299 -20.90 -20.03 -13.63
N MET A 300 -22.14 -20.34 -13.23
CA MET A 300 -23.15 -20.89 -14.14
C MET A 300 -23.53 -19.92 -15.26
N VAL A 301 -23.71 -18.63 -14.96
CA VAL A 301 -23.96 -17.59 -15.97
C VAL A 301 -22.80 -17.49 -16.95
N LYS A 302 -21.56 -17.47 -16.45
CA LYS A 302 -20.36 -17.42 -17.30
C LYS A 302 -20.25 -18.67 -18.20
N LYS A 303 -20.50 -19.86 -17.64
CA LYS A 303 -20.51 -21.13 -18.38
C LYS A 303 -21.58 -21.11 -19.49
N ASN A 304 -22.79 -20.66 -19.17
CA ASN A 304 -23.89 -20.55 -20.14
C ASN A 304 -23.60 -19.53 -21.24
N TYR A 305 -23.02 -18.38 -20.89
CA TYR A 305 -22.57 -17.40 -21.89
C TYR A 305 -21.52 -18.00 -22.82
N PHE A 306 -20.53 -18.73 -22.29
CA PHE A 306 -19.51 -19.39 -23.09
C PHE A 306 -20.10 -20.46 -24.01
N LEU A 307 -21.00 -21.30 -23.50
CA LEU A 307 -21.71 -22.30 -24.30
C LEU A 307 -22.57 -21.66 -25.40
N HIS A 308 -23.28 -20.57 -25.09
CA HIS A 308 -24.09 -19.84 -26.06
C HIS A 308 -23.22 -19.17 -27.13
N GLN A 309 -22.11 -18.55 -26.73
CA GLN A 309 -21.14 -17.96 -27.67
C GLN A 309 -20.53 -19.04 -28.57
N PHE A 310 -20.19 -20.20 -28.02
CA PHE A 310 -19.70 -21.34 -28.77
C PHE A 310 -20.74 -21.86 -29.77
N ALA A 311 -21.99 -22.03 -29.33
CA ALA A 311 -23.12 -22.46 -30.17
C ALA A 311 -23.42 -21.45 -31.29
N LEU A 312 -23.46 -20.15 -31.01
CA LEU A 312 -23.62 -19.09 -32.01
C LEU A 312 -22.50 -19.12 -33.05
N ARG A 313 -21.25 -19.27 -32.61
CA ARG A 313 -20.09 -19.32 -33.51
C ARG A 313 -20.11 -20.57 -34.37
N PHE A 314 -20.57 -21.69 -33.82
CA PHE A 314 -20.81 -22.93 -34.55
C PHE A 314 -21.95 -22.78 -35.59
N SER A 315 -23.08 -22.16 -35.22
CA SER A 315 -24.19 -21.90 -36.14
C SER A 315 -23.80 -20.93 -37.25
N CYS A 316 -23.17 -19.80 -36.95
CA CYS A 316 -22.64 -18.86 -37.95
C CYS A 316 -21.61 -19.52 -38.88
N ALA A 317 -20.72 -20.36 -38.34
CA ALA A 317 -19.79 -21.14 -39.16
C ALA A 317 -20.55 -22.11 -40.07
N SER A 318 -21.59 -22.80 -39.57
CA SER A 318 -22.41 -23.71 -40.38
C SER A 318 -23.19 -22.99 -41.49
N GLU A 319 -23.77 -21.82 -41.21
CA GLU A 319 -24.45 -20.97 -42.21
C GLU A 319 -23.48 -20.40 -43.23
N SER A 320 -22.28 -19.99 -42.78
CA SER A 320 -21.21 -19.54 -43.68
C SER A 320 -20.70 -20.68 -44.56
N ILE A 321 -20.58 -21.90 -44.03
CA ILE A 321 -20.20 -23.10 -44.78
C ILE A 321 -21.31 -23.51 -45.77
N LEU A 322 -22.59 -23.34 -45.41
CA LEU A 322 -23.74 -23.53 -46.30
C LEU A 322 -23.78 -22.46 -47.41
N ALA A 323 -23.54 -21.19 -47.07
CA ALA A 323 -23.48 -20.08 -48.01
C ALA A 323 -22.28 -20.19 -48.95
N ILE A 324 -21.11 -20.62 -48.47
CA ILE A 324 -19.92 -20.92 -49.27
C ILE A 324 -20.18 -22.15 -50.14
N ASN A 325 -20.83 -23.21 -49.65
CA ASN A 325 -21.24 -24.34 -50.49
C ASN A 325 -22.26 -23.91 -51.56
N PHE A 326 -23.17 -23.00 -51.26
CA PHE A 326 -24.13 -22.45 -52.23
C PHE A 326 -23.43 -21.60 -53.30
N LEU A 327 -22.53 -20.69 -52.89
CA LEU A 327 -21.68 -19.89 -53.79
C LEU A 327 -20.72 -20.74 -54.64
N LEU A 328 -20.16 -21.82 -54.09
CA LEU A 328 -19.32 -22.78 -54.81
C LEU A 328 -20.14 -23.73 -55.71
N THR A 329 -21.41 -24.00 -55.39
CA THR A 329 -22.33 -24.76 -56.26
C THR A 329 -22.73 -23.93 -57.48
N VAL A 330 -22.89 -22.61 -57.32
CA VAL A 330 -23.08 -21.66 -58.42
C VAL A 330 -21.78 -21.46 -59.23
N ASN A 331 -20.61 -21.73 -58.63
CA ASN A 331 -19.32 -21.42 -59.21
C ASN A 331 -18.33 -22.59 -59.08
N ARG A 332 -18.62 -23.72 -59.74
CA ARG A 332 -17.71 -24.34 -60.75
C ARG A 332 -18.11 -25.79 -61.09
N THR A 333 -18.26 -26.04 -62.38
CA THR A 333 -17.71 -27.25 -62.98
C THR A 333 -16.21 -27.32 -62.66
N ASN A 334 -15.79 -28.40 -62.00
CA ASN A 334 -14.45 -29.03 -62.04
C ASN A 334 -13.40 -28.77 -60.94
N ASN A 335 -13.72 -28.42 -59.68
CA ASN A 335 -12.68 -28.41 -58.61
C ASN A 335 -13.15 -28.89 -57.20
N LEU A 336 -14.14 -29.80 -57.15
CA LEU A 336 -14.92 -30.07 -55.92
C LEU A 336 -14.31 -31.05 -54.90
N ILE A 337 -13.25 -31.81 -55.21
CA ILE A 337 -12.80 -32.91 -54.33
C ILE A 337 -11.73 -32.46 -53.32
N TRP A 338 -10.83 -31.54 -53.69
CA TRP A 338 -9.72 -31.13 -52.83
C TRP A 338 -10.12 -30.07 -51.79
N ASN A 339 -11.07 -29.18 -52.10
CA ASN A 339 -11.47 -28.09 -51.20
C ASN A 339 -12.38 -28.52 -50.04
N LYS A 340 -13.22 -29.55 -50.23
CA LYS A 340 -14.12 -30.05 -49.16
C LYS A 340 -13.36 -30.75 -48.04
N ASN A 341 -12.34 -31.56 -48.38
CA ASN A 341 -11.56 -32.30 -47.37
C ASN A 341 -10.66 -31.40 -46.52
N VAL A 342 -10.09 -30.34 -47.11
CA VAL A 342 -9.25 -29.36 -46.38
C VAL A 342 -10.08 -28.51 -45.43
N CYS A 343 -11.29 -28.10 -45.83
CA CYS A 343 -12.16 -27.34 -44.96
C CYS A 343 -12.64 -28.18 -43.75
N VAL A 344 -13.06 -29.42 -43.98
CA VAL A 344 -13.49 -30.35 -42.92
C VAL A 344 -12.34 -30.70 -41.97
N CYS A 345 -11.12 -30.91 -42.47
CA CYS A 345 -9.99 -31.24 -41.59
C CYS A 345 -9.59 -30.04 -40.69
N VAL A 346 -9.64 -28.81 -41.21
CA VAL A 346 -9.29 -27.60 -40.45
C VAL A 346 -10.32 -27.27 -39.37
N CYS A 347 -11.61 -27.43 -39.65
CA CYS A 347 -12.63 -27.20 -38.62
C CYS A 347 -12.65 -28.31 -37.56
N VAL A 348 -12.49 -29.59 -37.94
CA VAL A 348 -12.38 -30.68 -36.95
C VAL A 348 -11.12 -30.54 -36.10
N CYS A 349 -9.97 -30.18 -36.69
CA CYS A 349 -8.75 -30.02 -35.89
C CYS A 349 -8.83 -28.80 -34.95
N VAL A 350 -9.32 -27.64 -35.40
CA VAL A 350 -9.46 -26.46 -34.52
C VAL A 350 -10.49 -26.70 -33.41
N CYS A 351 -11.59 -27.40 -33.69
CA CYS A 351 -12.56 -27.78 -32.67
C CYS A 351 -11.96 -28.74 -31.65
N VAL A 352 -11.24 -29.78 -32.08
CA VAL A 352 -10.59 -30.74 -31.15
C VAL A 352 -9.46 -30.08 -30.34
N CYS A 353 -8.68 -29.17 -30.93
CA CYS A 353 -7.60 -28.44 -30.24
C CYS A 353 -8.14 -27.54 -29.13
N VAL A 354 -9.21 -26.78 -29.40
CA VAL A 354 -9.82 -25.86 -28.42
C VAL A 354 -10.52 -26.65 -27.31
N CYS A 355 -11.21 -27.74 -27.64
CA CYS A 355 -11.88 -28.58 -26.65
C CYS A 355 -10.88 -29.31 -25.72
N VAL A 356 -9.75 -29.80 -26.23
CA VAL A 356 -8.72 -30.46 -25.40
C VAL A 356 -8.01 -29.46 -24.50
N CYS A 357 -7.66 -28.27 -24.99
CA CYS A 357 -7.05 -27.22 -24.17
C CYS A 357 -7.98 -26.68 -23.09
N ASP A 358 -9.27 -26.45 -23.40
CA ASP A 358 -10.23 -25.96 -22.40
C ASP A 358 -10.58 -27.02 -21.36
N CYS A 359 -10.65 -28.31 -21.72
CA CYS A 359 -10.85 -29.39 -20.75
C CYS A 359 -9.64 -29.55 -19.82
N GLN A 360 -8.42 -29.35 -20.33
CA GLN A 360 -7.19 -29.46 -19.56
C GLN A 360 -7.05 -28.30 -18.55
N VAL A 361 -7.40 -27.08 -18.94
CA VAL A 361 -7.44 -25.91 -18.03
C VAL A 361 -8.55 -26.04 -16.99
N LEU A 362 -9.71 -26.62 -17.33
CA LEU A 362 -10.78 -26.89 -16.37
C LEU A 362 -10.39 -27.97 -15.36
N GLN A 363 -9.70 -29.01 -15.81
CA GLN A 363 -9.22 -30.11 -14.97
C GLN A 363 -8.14 -29.63 -13.99
N GLU A 364 -7.15 -28.85 -14.46
CA GLU A 364 -6.12 -28.24 -13.61
C GLU A 364 -6.73 -27.28 -12.56
N ARG A 365 -7.78 -26.53 -12.93
CA ARG A 365 -8.48 -25.64 -11.98
C ARG A 365 -9.35 -26.38 -10.98
N MET A 366 -9.96 -27.50 -11.38
CA MET A 366 -10.67 -28.38 -10.45
C MET A 366 -9.72 -29.07 -9.47
N GLU A 367 -8.53 -29.49 -9.91
CA GLU A 367 -7.49 -30.05 -9.03
C GLU A 367 -6.97 -29.04 -8.01
N LEU A 368 -6.76 -27.77 -8.41
CA LEU A 368 -6.40 -26.69 -7.49
C LEU A 368 -7.49 -26.41 -6.45
N LEU A 369 -8.77 -26.46 -6.84
CA LEU A 369 -9.90 -26.31 -5.91
C LEU A 369 -10.02 -27.50 -4.95
N HIS A 370 -9.71 -28.71 -5.41
CA HIS A 370 -9.72 -29.91 -4.57
C HIS A 370 -8.56 -29.90 -3.56
N GLN A 371 -7.38 -29.42 -3.96
CA GLN A 371 -6.24 -29.21 -3.05
C GLN A 371 -6.53 -28.11 -2.01
N ALA A 372 -7.24 -27.04 -2.38
CA ALA A 372 -7.65 -26.00 -1.43
C ALA A 372 -8.69 -26.51 -0.40
N HIS A 373 -9.53 -27.47 -0.77
CA HIS A 373 -10.49 -28.11 0.15
C HIS A 373 -9.86 -29.17 1.08
N GLN A 374 -8.67 -29.68 0.75
CA GLN A 374 -7.95 -30.68 1.56
C GLN A 374 -7.04 -30.07 2.63
N VAL A 375 -6.91 -28.74 2.72
CA VAL A 375 -6.19 -28.11 3.84
C VAL A 375 -7.03 -28.33 5.11
N PRO A 376 -6.59 -29.17 6.06
CA PRO A 376 -7.37 -29.41 7.27
C PRO A 376 -7.47 -28.08 8.02
N SER A 377 -8.66 -27.72 8.46
CA SER A 377 -8.94 -26.52 9.29
C SER A 377 -8.11 -26.42 10.57
N ARG A 378 -7.25 -27.42 10.86
CA ARG A 378 -6.29 -27.45 11.95
C ARG A 378 -5.03 -26.59 11.71
N HIS A 379 -4.66 -26.26 10.48
CA HIS A 379 -3.45 -25.44 10.23
C HIS A 379 -3.67 -23.93 10.21
N ILE A 380 -4.92 -23.47 10.01
CA ILE A 380 -5.22 -22.04 10.09
C ILE A 380 -5.23 -21.56 11.55
N PHE A 381 -5.59 -22.42 12.51
CA PHE A 381 -5.49 -22.09 13.94
C PHE A 381 -4.05 -22.03 14.46
N MET A 382 -3.12 -22.87 13.98
CA MET A 382 -1.73 -22.79 14.42
C MET A 382 -0.97 -21.60 13.84
N HIS A 383 -1.30 -21.13 12.63
CA HIS A 383 -0.62 -19.97 12.05
C HIS A 383 -1.06 -18.63 12.67
N VAL A 384 -2.27 -18.55 13.22
CA VAL A 384 -2.70 -17.38 14.00
C VAL A 384 -2.07 -17.38 15.40
N VAL A 385 -1.84 -18.55 16.00
CA VAL A 385 -1.18 -18.65 17.31
C VAL A 385 0.36 -18.49 17.21
N CYS A 386 0.99 -18.92 16.12
CA CYS A 386 2.45 -18.86 15.98
C CYS A 386 2.99 -17.48 15.54
N VAL A 387 2.17 -16.64 14.89
CA VAL A 387 2.56 -15.26 14.53
C VAL A 387 2.50 -14.32 15.75
N SER A 388 1.76 -14.69 16.81
CA SER A 388 1.72 -13.95 18.07
C SER A 388 2.84 -14.31 19.06
N CYS A 389 3.72 -15.27 18.75
CA CYS A 389 4.75 -15.75 19.68
C CYS A 389 6.20 -15.53 19.20
N ASN A 390 6.42 -14.79 18.10
CA ASN A 390 7.76 -14.54 17.54
C ASN A 390 8.09 -13.06 17.30
N GLN A 391 7.40 -12.17 18.02
CA GLN A 391 7.77 -10.76 18.15
C GLN A 391 7.84 -10.41 19.64
N THR A 392 8.90 -10.89 20.30
CA THR A 392 9.44 -10.34 21.55
C THR A 392 10.95 -10.31 21.45
#